data_AF-I2FQT8-F1
#
_entry.id   AF-I2FQT8-F1
#
_cell.length_a   1.000
_cell.length_b   1.000
_cell.length_c   1.000
_cell.angle_alpha   90.00
_cell.angle_beta   90.00
_cell.angle_gamma   90.00
#
_symmetry.space_group_name_H-M   'P 1'
#
loop_
_entity.id
_entity.type
_entity.pdbx_description
1 polymer ?
#
loop_
_entity_poly.entity_id
_entity_poly.type
_entity_poly.pdbx_seq_one_letter_code
_entity_poly.pdbx_strand_id
1 'polypeptide(L)'
;MSLKNAQLLSFTFAAITLACWATPSIAYQKPTGPFATHFWDCCRPAFSYAHPKANLYAPVDACQKDGNTLLPASANGKNGCDGGDQFACNCMQPWIDSVDPELAYGFGAWNHVHPDGTTESACYLTEFLPQDPNGKPMKIRKMILQNINTSEGIPHDSWDMMLAGGGVGEYNKGCSNQWGTDWGKQYGGVGTKESCCGLPEGLRSSCLFRFTVFGDNPGLASTPTRVRCPVGIIDRSGSQRADDAQVAPYSGKTDQTGHPAPDKYPRNRSICQNIDPLGIVSSVCGGTPAGRLPKGSGMVRQDEPAAPVPGAEGSGGLPESYG
;
A
#
# COMPACT_ATOMS: atom_id res chain seq x y z
N MET A 1 -65.69 -69.29 -5.38
CA MET A 1 -65.73 -68.20 -6.39
C MET A 1 -64.67 -67.19 -6.00
N SER A 2 -63.67 -67.01 -6.85
CA SER A 2 -62.45 -66.23 -6.63
C SER A 2 -62.71 -64.73 -6.75
N LEU A 3 -62.24 -63.92 -5.80
CA LEU A 3 -62.06 -62.47 -5.96
C LEU A 3 -60.72 -62.06 -5.32
N LYS A 4 -59.95 -61.32 -6.12
CA LYS A 4 -58.51 -61.11 -6.04
C LYS A 4 -58.14 -60.08 -4.96
N ASN A 5 -57.06 -60.36 -4.22
CA ASN A 5 -56.38 -59.39 -3.36
C ASN A 5 -55.66 -58.34 -4.21
N ALA A 6 -56.01 -57.07 -4.04
CA ALA A 6 -55.26 -55.93 -4.56
C ALA A 6 -54.27 -55.47 -3.48
N GLN A 7 -52.96 -55.56 -3.77
CA GLN A 7 -51.91 -54.96 -2.95
C GLN A 7 -51.87 -53.45 -3.18
N LEU A 8 -52.14 -52.66 -2.14
CA LEU A 8 -51.82 -51.23 -2.11
C LEU A 8 -50.32 -51.07 -1.81
N LEU A 9 -49.56 -50.51 -2.76
CA LEU A 9 -48.23 -49.96 -2.51
C LEU A 9 -48.39 -48.59 -1.84
N SER A 10 -47.98 -48.48 -0.58
CA SER A 10 -47.80 -47.20 0.10
C SER A 10 -46.50 -46.54 -0.35
N PHE A 11 -46.59 -45.46 -1.13
CA PHE A 11 -45.46 -44.58 -1.41
C PHE A 11 -45.29 -43.58 -0.27
N THR A 12 -44.25 -43.76 0.54
CA THR A 12 -43.79 -42.76 1.51
C THR A 12 -42.99 -41.68 0.77
N PHE A 13 -43.59 -40.50 0.58
CA PHE A 13 -42.87 -39.30 0.17
C PHE A 13 -42.00 -38.80 1.33
N ALA A 14 -40.69 -39.01 1.26
CA ALA A 14 -39.74 -38.35 2.15
C ALA A 14 -39.63 -36.88 1.72
N ALA A 15 -40.20 -35.97 2.51
CA ALA A 15 -40.04 -34.54 2.33
C ALA A 15 -38.59 -34.16 2.64
N ILE A 16 -37.79 -33.93 1.60
CA ILE A 16 -36.46 -33.33 1.71
C ILE A 16 -36.68 -31.85 2.00
N THR A 17 -36.62 -31.47 3.29
CA THR A 17 -36.59 -30.07 3.69
C THR A 17 -35.25 -29.48 3.29
N LEU A 18 -35.26 -28.67 2.22
CA LEU A 18 -34.16 -27.79 1.87
C LEU A 18 -34.04 -26.74 2.99
N ALA A 19 -33.27 -27.03 4.04
CA ALA A 19 -32.86 -26.02 5.00
C ALA A 19 -31.95 -25.04 4.24
N CYS A 20 -32.53 -23.92 3.81
CA CYS A 20 -31.78 -22.81 3.27
C CYS A 20 -30.99 -22.20 4.44
N TRP A 21 -29.73 -22.62 4.60
CA TRP A 21 -28.80 -21.98 5.52
C TRP A 21 -28.55 -20.58 4.96
N ALA A 22 -29.36 -19.61 5.39
CA ALA A 22 -29.06 -18.20 5.20
C ALA A 22 -27.76 -17.95 5.96
N THR A 23 -26.63 -17.93 5.24
CA THR A 23 -25.36 -17.46 5.79
C THR A 23 -25.62 -16.04 6.29
N PRO A 24 -25.44 -15.74 7.58
CA PRO A 24 -25.62 -14.39 8.06
C PRO A 24 -24.69 -13.49 7.26
N SER A 25 -25.27 -12.52 6.54
CA SER A 25 -24.52 -11.42 5.98
C SER A 25 -23.85 -10.72 7.15
N ILE A 26 -22.55 -10.89 7.31
CA ILE A 26 -21.78 -10.12 8.29
C ILE A 26 -21.86 -8.67 7.82
N ALA A 27 -22.76 -7.90 8.43
CA ALA A 27 -22.98 -6.51 8.05
C ALA A 27 -21.73 -5.70 8.42
N TYR A 28 -21.21 -4.93 7.47
CA TYR A 28 -20.16 -3.94 7.71
C TYR A 28 -20.51 -3.09 8.93
N GLN A 29 -19.70 -3.17 9.98
CA GLN A 29 -19.80 -2.31 11.16
C GLN A 29 -18.75 -1.20 11.03
N LYS A 30 -19.19 0.02 10.70
CA LYS A 30 -18.29 1.18 10.66
C LYS A 30 -17.53 1.26 11.99
N PRO A 31 -16.19 1.40 11.99
CA PRO A 31 -15.43 1.59 13.22
C PRO A 31 -15.96 2.81 14.01
N THR A 32 -16.04 2.67 15.32
CA THR A 32 -16.52 3.73 16.21
C THR A 32 -15.47 4.79 16.53
N GLY A 33 -14.19 4.53 16.20
CA GLY A 33 -13.07 5.46 16.32
C GLY A 33 -12.35 5.67 14.99
N PRO A 34 -11.15 6.29 15.00
CA PRO A 34 -10.31 6.43 13.80
C PRO A 34 -10.08 5.08 13.12
N PHE A 35 -9.98 5.08 11.80
CA PHE A 35 -9.77 3.87 11.01
C PHE A 35 -8.87 4.16 9.81
N ALA A 36 -8.41 3.11 9.13
CA ALA A 36 -7.74 3.26 7.85
C ALA A 36 -8.76 3.17 6.72
N THR A 37 -8.77 4.10 5.75
CA THR A 37 -9.29 3.89 4.41
C THR A 37 -8.17 3.46 3.47
N HIS A 38 -8.47 3.34 2.18
CA HIS A 38 -7.48 3.06 1.16
C HIS A 38 -7.74 3.86 -0.12
N PHE A 39 -6.68 4.36 -0.73
CA PHE A 39 -6.73 5.12 -1.97
C PHE A 39 -5.54 4.82 -2.88
N TRP A 40 -5.74 5.07 -4.16
CA TRP A 40 -4.69 5.24 -5.15
C TRP A 40 -5.26 6.07 -6.31
N ASP A 41 -5.06 7.37 -6.27
CA ASP A 41 -5.55 8.34 -7.25
C ASP A 41 -4.53 8.65 -8.36
N CYS A 42 -3.29 8.15 -8.19
CA CYS A 42 -2.13 8.41 -9.02
C CYS A 42 -1.64 9.88 -9.00
N CYS A 43 -2.21 10.76 -8.19
CA CYS A 43 -1.78 12.15 -8.08
C CYS A 43 -0.33 12.23 -7.59
N ARG A 44 0.38 13.31 -7.97
CA ARG A 44 1.64 13.67 -7.30
C ARG A 44 1.33 13.91 -5.80
N PRO A 45 1.99 13.23 -4.85
CA PRO A 45 1.72 13.39 -3.42
C PRO A 45 1.98 14.83 -2.95
N ALA A 46 1.19 15.38 -2.02
CA ALA A 46 1.36 16.77 -1.59
C ALA A 46 2.75 17.05 -0.99
N PHE A 47 3.34 16.11 -0.22
CA PHE A 47 4.63 16.34 0.42
C PHE A 47 5.83 16.08 -0.51
N SER A 48 5.57 15.96 -1.82
CA SER A 48 6.61 16.05 -2.84
C SER A 48 6.89 17.49 -3.29
N TYR A 49 6.01 18.44 -2.95
CA TYR A 49 6.24 19.86 -3.18
C TYR A 49 7.13 20.44 -2.07
N ALA A 50 7.88 21.51 -2.40
CA ALA A 50 8.73 22.16 -1.42
C ALA A 50 7.90 22.81 -0.31
N HIS A 51 8.10 22.39 0.93
CA HIS A 51 7.48 22.99 2.10
C HIS A 51 8.53 23.31 3.16
N PRO A 52 9.04 24.57 3.22
CA PRO A 52 10.17 24.93 4.08
C PRO A 52 9.95 24.66 5.57
N LYS A 53 8.70 24.69 6.04
CA LYS A 53 8.37 24.47 7.46
C LYS A 53 8.56 23.01 7.89
N ALA A 54 8.45 22.05 6.97
CA ALA A 54 8.63 20.64 7.28
C ALA A 54 10.10 20.26 7.59
N ASN A 55 11.07 21.10 7.19
CA ASN A 55 12.50 20.90 7.40
C ASN A 55 12.99 19.50 6.98
N LEU A 56 12.90 19.22 5.68
CA LEU A 56 13.26 17.94 5.08
C LEU A 56 14.68 17.95 4.51
N TYR A 57 15.41 16.84 4.62
CA TYR A 57 16.61 16.60 3.83
C TYR A 57 16.28 16.36 2.36
N ALA A 58 15.15 15.70 2.09
CA ALA A 58 14.59 15.49 0.76
C ALA A 58 13.05 15.34 0.87
N PRO A 59 12.26 15.84 -0.09
CA PRO A 59 10.82 15.65 -0.12
C PRO A 59 10.43 14.26 -0.65
N VAL A 60 9.13 13.95 -0.63
CA VAL A 60 8.60 12.73 -1.25
C VAL A 60 8.87 12.74 -2.76
N ASP A 61 9.27 11.60 -3.29
CA ASP A 61 9.47 11.42 -4.72
C ASP A 61 8.16 11.58 -5.50
N ALA A 62 8.27 12.20 -6.67
CA ALA A 62 7.26 12.15 -7.71
C ALA A 62 7.85 11.49 -8.96
N CYS A 63 7.01 10.83 -9.73
CA CYS A 63 7.43 10.09 -10.92
C CYS A 63 6.76 10.64 -12.18
N GLN A 64 7.42 10.41 -13.31
CA GLN A 64 6.83 10.58 -14.63
C GLN A 64 5.69 9.58 -14.85
N LYS A 65 5.06 9.64 -16.03
CA LYS A 65 3.90 8.82 -16.41
C LYS A 65 4.11 7.31 -16.25
N ASP A 66 5.34 6.81 -16.41
CA ASP A 66 5.67 5.39 -16.19
C ASP A 66 5.59 4.93 -14.72
N GLY A 67 5.46 5.86 -13.78
CA GLY A 67 5.43 5.62 -12.33
C GLY A 67 6.78 5.19 -11.74
N ASN A 68 7.87 5.21 -12.50
CA ASN A 68 9.19 4.71 -12.09
C ASN A 68 10.29 5.78 -12.24
N THR A 69 10.28 6.52 -13.35
CA THR A 69 11.26 7.55 -13.66
C THR A 69 11.05 8.73 -12.74
N LEU A 70 12.05 9.03 -11.92
CA LEU A 70 11.98 10.13 -10.96
C LEU A 70 11.94 11.48 -11.65
N LEU A 71 11.08 12.33 -11.13
CA LEU A 71 11.18 13.76 -11.35
C LEU A 71 12.25 14.35 -10.44
N PRO A 72 13.05 15.32 -10.92
CA PRO A 72 13.95 16.05 -10.04
C PRO A 72 13.14 16.78 -8.96
N ALA A 73 13.71 16.99 -7.77
CA ALA A 73 13.02 17.73 -6.70
C ALA A 73 12.61 19.15 -7.11
N SER A 74 13.32 19.75 -8.07
CA SER A 74 13.02 21.05 -8.68
C SER A 74 11.99 20.98 -9.81
N ALA A 75 11.37 19.83 -10.07
CA ALA A 75 10.41 19.67 -11.16
C ALA A 75 9.21 20.59 -10.95
N ASN A 76 9.11 21.57 -11.84
CA ASN A 76 7.98 22.47 -11.96
C ASN A 76 7.04 21.91 -13.03
N GLY A 77 5.76 21.79 -12.71
CA GLY A 77 4.75 21.24 -13.60
C GLY A 77 3.45 20.98 -12.86
N LYS A 78 2.42 20.61 -13.62
CA LYS A 78 1.09 20.36 -13.05
C LYS A 78 1.03 18.96 -12.46
N ASN A 79 0.23 18.81 -11.40
CA ASN A 79 -0.13 17.50 -10.88
C ASN A 79 -0.83 16.70 -11.99
N GLY A 80 -0.58 15.39 -12.08
CA GLY A 80 -1.28 14.49 -12.98
C GLY A 80 -2.80 14.53 -12.81
N CYS A 81 -3.29 14.83 -11.61
CA CYS A 81 -4.71 15.03 -11.34
C CYS A 81 -5.29 16.33 -11.92
N ASP A 82 -4.44 17.30 -12.24
CA ASP A 82 -4.79 18.57 -12.89
C ASP A 82 -4.44 18.57 -14.40
N GLY A 83 -4.31 17.39 -15.00
CA GLY A 83 -3.94 17.22 -16.41
C GLY A 83 -2.44 17.41 -16.70
N GLY A 84 -1.60 17.36 -15.67
CA GLY A 84 -0.14 17.39 -15.80
C GLY A 84 0.50 16.02 -16.05
N ASP A 85 1.82 15.97 -15.88
CA ASP A 85 2.69 14.84 -16.20
C ASP A 85 3.43 14.28 -14.96
N GLN A 86 2.96 14.65 -13.76
CA GLN A 86 3.61 14.30 -12.50
C GLN A 86 2.70 13.45 -11.62
N PHE A 87 3.17 12.26 -11.27
CA PHE A 87 2.35 11.22 -10.66
C PHE A 87 3.01 10.63 -9.41
N ALA A 88 2.24 9.85 -8.66
CA ALA A 88 2.77 9.01 -7.59
C ALA A 88 3.71 7.93 -8.15
N CYS A 89 4.81 7.67 -7.44
CA CYS A 89 5.73 6.60 -7.79
C CYS A 89 5.18 5.22 -7.41
N ASN A 90 5.28 4.25 -8.32
CA ASN A 90 4.89 2.86 -8.10
C ASN A 90 5.60 2.24 -6.90
N CYS A 91 6.81 2.71 -6.58
CA CYS A 91 7.65 2.19 -5.50
C CYS A 91 7.07 2.41 -4.09
N MET A 92 6.15 3.37 -3.91
CA MET A 92 5.50 3.64 -2.62
C MET A 92 4.39 2.62 -2.33
N GLN A 93 4.80 1.37 -2.11
CA GLN A 93 3.91 0.23 -1.83
C GLN A 93 4.13 -0.29 -0.43
N PRO A 94 3.11 -0.91 0.20
CA PRO A 94 3.30 -1.59 1.46
C PRO A 94 4.10 -2.88 1.31
N TRP A 95 4.74 -3.31 2.39
CA TRP A 95 5.40 -4.61 2.51
C TRP A 95 5.35 -5.12 3.94
N ILE A 96 5.63 -6.41 4.12
CA ILE A 96 5.57 -7.11 5.40
C ILE A 96 7.00 -7.25 5.94
N ASP A 97 7.18 -7.05 7.24
CA ASP A 97 8.43 -7.36 7.90
C ASP A 97 8.66 -8.88 7.93
N SER A 98 9.84 -9.34 7.51
CA SER A 98 10.15 -10.76 7.44
C SER A 98 10.51 -11.40 8.79
N VAL A 99 10.78 -10.60 9.82
CA VAL A 99 11.07 -11.04 11.19
C VAL A 99 9.80 -10.99 12.06
N ASP A 100 8.95 -9.98 11.88
CA ASP A 100 7.66 -9.81 12.55
C ASP A 100 6.50 -9.81 11.54
N PRO A 101 5.85 -10.97 11.27
CA PRO A 101 4.84 -11.09 10.23
C PRO A 101 3.52 -10.34 10.55
N GLU A 102 3.37 -9.77 11.75
CA GLU A 102 2.25 -8.88 12.08
C GLU A 102 2.58 -7.40 11.84
N LEU A 103 3.86 -7.08 11.58
CA LEU A 103 4.33 -5.76 11.21
C LEU A 103 4.41 -5.61 9.69
N ALA A 104 3.92 -4.48 9.20
CA ALA A 104 4.18 -4.05 7.84
C ALA A 104 4.62 -2.59 7.82
N TYR A 105 5.01 -2.12 6.65
CA TYR A 105 5.39 -0.73 6.41
C TYR A 105 4.62 -0.21 5.22
N GLY A 106 4.48 1.10 5.11
CA GLY A 106 3.82 1.69 3.95
C GLY A 106 3.72 3.20 4.02
N PHE A 107 2.77 3.71 3.25
CA PHE A 107 2.58 5.13 3.01
C PHE A 107 1.10 5.46 3.10
N GLY A 108 0.79 6.70 3.44
CA GLY A 108 -0.60 7.15 3.42
C GLY A 108 -0.71 8.65 3.62
N ALA A 109 -1.96 9.09 3.64
CA ALA A 109 -2.36 10.42 4.04
C ALA A 109 -3.01 10.35 5.43
N TRP A 110 -2.40 10.99 6.41
CA TRP A 110 -2.97 11.06 7.75
C TRP A 110 -3.84 12.30 7.89
N ASN A 111 -5.10 12.12 8.32
CA ASN A 111 -5.99 13.24 8.64
C ASN A 111 -5.68 13.82 10.02
N HIS A 112 -4.48 14.40 10.14
CA HIS A 112 -3.98 15.08 11.31
C HIS A 112 -3.02 16.18 10.84
N VAL A 113 -3.60 17.29 10.38
CA VAL A 113 -2.83 18.39 9.78
C VAL A 113 -2.27 19.29 10.87
N HIS A 114 -0.95 19.39 10.93
CA HIS A 114 -0.30 20.44 11.70
C HIS A 114 0.17 21.56 10.75
N PRO A 115 -0.31 22.80 10.92
CA PRO A 115 0.07 23.93 10.05
C PRO A 115 1.56 24.30 10.06
N ASP A 116 2.34 23.71 10.98
CA ASP A 116 3.80 23.85 11.07
C ASP A 116 4.57 22.80 10.24
N GLY A 117 3.87 21.89 9.55
CA GLY A 117 4.48 20.85 8.71
C GLY A 117 5.16 19.73 9.49
N THR A 118 4.91 19.60 10.79
CA THR A 118 5.55 18.59 11.66
C THR A 118 5.16 17.15 11.34
N THR A 119 4.01 16.93 10.70
CA THR A 119 3.57 15.59 10.28
C THR A 119 4.00 15.21 8.88
N GLU A 120 4.56 16.15 8.09
CA GLU A 120 4.96 15.87 6.72
C GLU A 120 6.17 14.96 6.67
N SER A 121 6.07 13.85 5.93
CA SER A 121 7.13 12.84 5.78
C SER A 121 7.56 12.17 7.09
N ALA A 122 6.87 12.43 8.20
CA ALA A 122 7.10 11.76 9.47
C ALA A 122 6.55 10.33 9.44
N CYS A 123 7.16 9.44 10.21
CA CYS A 123 6.72 8.06 10.35
C CYS A 123 5.98 7.84 11.66
N TYR A 124 4.95 7.00 11.61
CA TYR A 124 4.11 6.68 12.76
C TYR A 124 3.89 5.17 12.84
N LEU A 125 4.07 4.61 14.03
CA LEU A 125 3.55 3.29 14.36
C LEU A 125 2.03 3.41 14.55
N THR A 126 1.29 2.69 13.71
CA THR A 126 -0.16 2.60 13.74
C THR A 126 -0.55 1.17 14.05
N GLU A 127 -1.36 0.96 15.09
CA GLU A 127 -1.86 -0.36 15.47
C GLU A 127 -3.33 -0.51 15.08
N PHE A 128 -3.71 -1.71 14.67
CA PHE A 128 -5.05 -2.02 14.15
C PHE A 128 -5.78 -3.04 15.04
N LEU A 129 -7.11 -2.93 15.02
CA LEU A 129 -7.98 -3.94 15.60
C LEU A 129 -7.74 -5.33 14.93
N PRO A 130 -8.06 -6.44 15.60
CA PRO A 130 -7.78 -7.79 15.09
C PRO A 130 -8.46 -8.19 13.78
N GLN A 131 -9.51 -7.47 13.41
CA GLN A 131 -10.37 -7.81 12.30
C GLN A 131 -10.93 -6.53 11.70
N ASP A 132 -11.21 -6.59 10.40
CA ASP A 132 -11.86 -5.50 9.71
C ASP A 132 -13.37 -5.41 10.09
N PRO A 133 -14.05 -4.30 9.75
CA PRO A 133 -15.50 -4.13 9.90
C PRO A 133 -16.41 -5.25 9.39
N ASN A 134 -15.91 -6.12 8.53
CA ASN A 134 -16.65 -7.26 7.97
C ASN A 134 -16.33 -8.57 8.70
N GLY A 135 -15.59 -8.50 9.82
CA GLY A 135 -15.22 -9.66 10.62
C GLY A 135 -14.09 -10.50 10.02
N LYS A 136 -13.35 -9.99 9.02
CA LYS A 136 -12.21 -10.70 8.44
C LYS A 136 -10.99 -10.53 9.35
N PRO A 137 -10.39 -11.62 9.86
CA PRO A 137 -9.14 -11.52 10.61
C PRO A 137 -8.01 -10.92 9.78
N MET A 138 -7.26 -9.99 10.36
CA MET A 138 -6.10 -9.36 9.74
C MET A 138 -4.81 -10.09 10.14
N LYS A 139 -3.89 -10.27 9.18
CA LYS A 139 -2.54 -10.78 9.49
C LYS A 139 -1.65 -9.66 9.99
N ILE A 140 -1.72 -8.51 9.34
CA ILE A 140 -1.00 -7.30 9.76
C ILE A 140 -1.79 -6.64 10.88
N ARG A 141 -1.14 -6.48 12.03
CA ARG A 141 -1.73 -5.88 13.25
C ARG A 141 -1.17 -4.51 13.55
N LYS A 142 -0.04 -4.17 12.96
CA LYS A 142 0.63 -2.88 13.13
C LYS A 142 1.39 -2.51 11.86
N MET A 143 1.45 -1.21 11.57
CA MET A 143 2.22 -0.70 10.46
C MET A 143 3.02 0.54 10.84
N ILE A 144 4.24 0.65 10.32
CA ILE A 144 4.95 1.94 10.32
C ILE A 144 4.60 2.64 8.99
N LEU A 145 3.88 3.75 9.09
CA LEU A 145 3.39 4.51 7.95
C LEU A 145 4.12 5.85 7.84
N GLN A 146 4.64 6.16 6.67
CA GLN A 146 5.08 7.52 6.37
C GLN A 146 3.89 8.34 5.86
N ASN A 147 3.69 9.49 6.48
CA ASN A 147 2.72 10.46 6.02
C ASN A 147 3.27 11.19 4.80
N ILE A 148 2.73 10.92 3.61
CA ILE A 148 3.23 11.46 2.33
C ILE A 148 2.28 12.47 1.68
N ASN A 149 1.07 12.58 2.23
CA ASN A 149 0.00 13.42 1.70
C ASN A 149 -0.97 13.79 2.83
N THR A 150 -1.95 14.64 2.55
CA THR A 150 -3.04 14.96 3.48
C THR A 150 -4.35 14.42 2.92
N SER A 151 -5.20 13.84 3.76
CA SER A 151 -6.55 13.41 3.38
C SER A 151 -7.55 14.24 4.18
N GLU A 152 -8.29 15.08 3.47
CA GLU A 152 -9.43 15.81 4.01
C GLU A 152 -10.68 15.08 3.53
N GLY A 153 -11.58 14.67 4.44
CA GLY A 153 -12.81 13.94 4.08
C GLY A 153 -12.97 12.55 4.72
N ILE A 154 -11.97 12.09 5.47
CA ILE A 154 -12.08 10.96 6.40
C ILE A 154 -12.16 11.48 7.85
N PRO A 155 -12.53 10.69 8.86
CA PRO A 155 -12.54 11.18 10.24
C PRO A 155 -11.16 11.65 10.71
N HIS A 156 -11.13 12.56 11.68
CA HIS A 156 -9.89 13.01 12.31
C HIS A 156 -9.08 11.81 12.86
N ASP A 157 -7.75 11.92 12.81
CA ASP A 157 -6.77 10.88 13.19
C ASP A 157 -6.80 9.59 12.35
N SER A 158 -7.63 9.54 11.31
CA SER A 158 -7.72 8.38 10.39
C SER A 158 -6.64 8.44 9.32
N TRP A 159 -6.27 7.26 8.79
CA TRP A 159 -5.31 7.14 7.70
C TRP A 159 -6.03 6.85 6.40
N ASP A 160 -5.66 7.51 5.31
CA ASP A 160 -5.96 7.05 3.96
C ASP A 160 -4.74 6.32 3.40
N MET A 161 -4.79 5.00 3.37
CA MET A 161 -3.61 4.20 3.03
C MET A 161 -3.38 4.14 1.53
N MET A 162 -2.13 4.33 1.10
CA MET A 162 -1.76 4.28 -0.30
C MET A 162 -1.71 2.83 -0.79
N LEU A 163 -2.87 2.28 -1.13
CA LEU A 163 -3.06 0.91 -1.60
C LEU A 163 -3.62 0.93 -3.02
N ALA A 164 -2.85 0.43 -3.97
CA ALA A 164 -3.23 0.43 -5.38
C ALA A 164 -4.56 -0.30 -5.61
N GLY A 165 -5.41 0.28 -6.46
CA GLY A 165 -6.77 -0.24 -6.65
C GLY A 165 -7.68 -0.02 -5.43
N GLY A 166 -7.31 0.84 -4.48
CA GLY A 166 -8.14 1.27 -3.35
C GLY A 166 -9.25 2.26 -3.72
N GLY A 167 -9.22 2.80 -4.92
CA GLY A 167 -10.14 3.81 -5.42
C GLY A 167 -9.43 5.15 -5.60
N VAL A 168 -9.84 5.88 -6.62
CA VAL A 168 -9.23 7.15 -7.03
C VAL A 168 -9.79 8.36 -6.28
N GLY A 169 -10.85 8.17 -5.48
CA GLY A 169 -11.41 9.21 -4.64
C GLY A 169 -11.93 10.43 -5.39
N GLU A 170 -11.81 11.60 -4.77
CA GLU A 170 -12.28 12.87 -5.34
C GLU A 170 -11.44 13.30 -6.55
N TYR A 171 -10.11 13.12 -6.48
CA TYR A 171 -9.16 13.48 -7.53
C TYR A 171 -9.03 12.38 -8.60
N ASN A 172 -10.15 12.00 -9.20
CA ASN A 172 -10.27 10.82 -10.05
C ASN A 172 -9.59 10.86 -11.43
N LYS A 173 -8.85 11.93 -11.75
CA LYS A 173 -8.22 12.10 -13.07
C LYS A 173 -6.80 11.61 -13.14
N GLY A 174 -6.10 11.45 -12.02
CA GLY A 174 -4.69 11.05 -12.03
C GLY A 174 -4.45 9.74 -12.74
N CYS A 175 -5.14 8.67 -12.34
CA CYS A 175 -4.92 7.35 -12.94
C CYS A 175 -5.39 7.29 -14.40
N SER A 176 -6.50 7.94 -14.73
CA SER A 176 -6.93 8.09 -16.12
C SER A 176 -5.87 8.80 -16.98
N ASN A 177 -5.24 9.85 -16.45
CA ASN A 177 -4.19 10.58 -17.15
C ASN A 177 -2.87 9.81 -17.24
N GLN A 178 -2.53 9.02 -16.22
CA GLN A 178 -1.30 8.22 -16.15
C GLN A 178 -1.37 6.94 -16.98
N TRP A 179 -2.46 6.18 -16.83
CA TRP A 179 -2.59 4.82 -17.34
C TRP A 179 -3.67 4.68 -18.42
N GLY A 180 -4.41 5.76 -18.72
CA GLY A 180 -5.56 5.72 -19.62
C GLY A 180 -6.82 5.12 -19.00
N THR A 181 -6.78 4.74 -17.72
CA THR A 181 -7.87 4.06 -17.01
C THR A 181 -7.71 4.16 -15.50
N ASP A 182 -8.78 3.89 -14.76
CA ASP A 182 -8.80 3.60 -13.33
C ASP A 182 -9.44 2.22 -13.08
N TRP A 183 -9.48 1.78 -11.82
CA TRP A 183 -9.92 0.40 -11.50
C TRP A 183 -10.94 0.36 -10.37
N GLY A 184 -12.09 -0.25 -10.67
CA GLY A 184 -13.16 -0.50 -9.72
C GLY A 184 -14.02 0.73 -9.41
N LYS A 185 -14.54 0.83 -8.19
CA LYS A 185 -15.36 1.96 -7.75
C LYS A 185 -14.50 3.18 -7.48
N GLN A 186 -15.02 4.38 -7.77
CA GLN A 186 -14.34 5.63 -7.44
C GLN A 186 -13.88 5.68 -5.98
N TYR A 187 -14.78 5.34 -5.05
CA TYR A 187 -14.47 5.11 -3.65
C TYR A 187 -14.57 3.61 -3.35
N GLY A 188 -13.49 3.01 -2.87
CA GLY A 188 -13.44 1.58 -2.55
C GLY A 188 -12.69 0.74 -3.58
N GLY A 189 -12.50 1.25 -4.80
CA GLY A 189 -11.66 0.64 -5.81
C GLY A 189 -12.11 -0.74 -6.25
N VAL A 190 -11.15 -1.62 -6.55
CA VAL A 190 -11.45 -2.99 -6.99
C VAL A 190 -12.16 -3.78 -5.90
N GLY A 191 -13.10 -4.64 -6.30
CA GLY A 191 -13.95 -5.39 -5.36
C GLY A 191 -13.45 -6.79 -5.01
N THR A 192 -12.49 -7.32 -5.76
CA THR A 192 -11.95 -8.67 -5.55
C THR A 192 -10.44 -8.70 -5.68
N LYS A 193 -9.83 -9.70 -5.06
CA LYS A 193 -8.39 -9.98 -5.14
C LYS A 193 -7.94 -10.20 -6.59
N GLU A 194 -8.75 -10.89 -7.40
CA GLU A 194 -8.45 -11.23 -8.79
C GLU A 194 -8.43 -9.99 -9.69
N SER A 195 -9.25 -8.97 -9.38
CA SER A 195 -9.22 -7.69 -10.11
C SER A 195 -7.87 -6.97 -10.00
N CYS A 196 -7.06 -7.25 -8.98
CA CYS A 196 -5.70 -6.71 -8.87
C CYS A 196 -4.81 -7.08 -10.07
N CYS A 197 -5.07 -8.20 -10.75
CA CYS A 197 -4.26 -8.62 -11.90
C CYS A 197 -4.49 -7.74 -13.15
N GLY A 198 -5.55 -6.93 -13.16
CA GLY A 198 -5.82 -5.94 -14.21
C GLY A 198 -5.06 -4.61 -14.04
N LEU A 199 -4.41 -4.39 -12.90
CA LEU A 199 -3.60 -3.20 -12.66
C LEU A 199 -2.25 -3.28 -13.37
N PRO A 200 -1.57 -2.13 -13.61
CA PRO A 200 -0.18 -2.07 -13.99
C PRO A 200 0.64 -2.93 -13.06
N GLU A 201 1.64 -3.60 -13.63
CA GLU A 201 2.38 -4.62 -12.92
C GLU A 201 3.00 -4.13 -11.61
N GLY A 202 3.66 -2.97 -11.66
CA GLY A 202 4.27 -2.37 -10.48
C GLY A 202 3.26 -1.97 -9.40
N LEU A 203 1.95 -2.09 -9.63
CA LEU A 203 0.87 -1.77 -8.68
C LEU A 203 0.19 -2.99 -8.05
N ARG A 204 0.47 -4.20 -8.56
CA ARG A 204 -0.30 -5.39 -8.18
C ARG A 204 -0.01 -5.86 -6.77
N SER A 205 1.25 -5.79 -6.32
CA SER A 205 1.62 -6.19 -4.97
C SER A 205 0.88 -5.35 -3.92
N SER A 206 0.87 -4.02 -4.09
CA SER A 206 0.09 -3.10 -3.24
C SER A 206 -1.41 -3.43 -3.23
N CYS A 207 -2.01 -3.70 -4.40
CA CYS A 207 -3.42 -4.11 -4.45
C CYS A 207 -3.68 -5.43 -3.72
N LEU A 208 -2.83 -6.43 -3.92
CA LEU A 208 -2.98 -7.74 -3.31
C LEU A 208 -2.73 -7.71 -1.80
N PHE A 209 -1.89 -6.82 -1.29
CA PHE A 209 -1.65 -6.62 0.14
C PHE A 209 -2.97 -6.41 0.90
N ARG A 210 -3.84 -5.53 0.38
CA ARG A 210 -5.19 -5.27 0.93
C ARG A 210 -5.98 -6.56 1.11
N PHE A 211 -6.07 -7.38 0.07
CA PHE A 211 -6.90 -8.58 0.09
C PHE A 211 -6.29 -9.75 0.84
N THR A 212 -4.97 -9.86 0.90
CA THR A 212 -4.31 -11.07 1.41
C THR A 212 -3.92 -10.99 2.87
N VAL A 213 -3.56 -9.80 3.36
CA VAL A 213 -2.95 -9.66 4.69
C VAL A 213 -3.55 -8.53 5.54
N PHE A 214 -4.13 -7.49 4.93
CA PHE A 214 -4.59 -6.30 5.66
C PHE A 214 -6.10 -6.31 5.95
N GLY A 215 -6.98 -6.36 4.95
CA GLY A 215 -8.44 -6.25 5.15
C GLY A 215 -9.03 -4.91 4.68
N ASP A 216 -10.33 -4.75 4.83
CA ASP A 216 -11.09 -3.60 4.31
C ASP A 216 -11.49 -2.63 5.42
N ASN A 217 -10.86 -1.46 5.44
CA ASN A 217 -11.12 -0.36 6.36
C ASN A 217 -10.98 -0.67 7.86
N PRO A 218 -9.84 -1.24 8.31
CA PRO A 218 -9.67 -1.65 9.70
C PRO A 218 -9.64 -0.46 10.66
N GLY A 219 -10.28 -0.63 11.83
CA GLY A 219 -10.21 0.35 12.91
C GLY A 219 -8.81 0.43 13.53
N LEU A 220 -8.41 1.63 13.95
CA LEU A 220 -7.17 1.81 14.74
C LEU A 220 -7.42 1.36 16.18
N ALA A 221 -6.44 0.66 16.76
CA ALA A 221 -6.45 0.22 18.14
C ALA A 221 -5.98 1.31 19.11
N SER A 222 -5.18 2.26 18.62
CA SER A 222 -4.58 3.33 19.40
C SER A 222 -4.29 4.54 18.50
N THR A 223 -4.02 5.70 19.12
CA THR A 223 -3.53 6.87 18.38
C THR A 223 -2.14 6.57 17.78
N PRO A 224 -1.89 6.89 16.50
CA PRO A 224 -0.59 6.67 15.89
C PRO A 224 0.54 7.35 16.67
N THR A 225 1.63 6.62 16.91
CA THR A 225 2.79 7.11 17.69
C THR A 225 3.95 7.44 16.77
N ARG A 226 4.51 8.65 16.87
CA ARG A 226 5.65 9.07 16.04
C ARG A 226 6.86 8.18 16.33
N VAL A 227 7.49 7.68 15.26
CA VAL A 227 8.73 6.89 15.31
C VAL A 227 9.71 7.41 14.27
N ARG A 228 11.01 7.20 14.49
CA ARG A 228 12.03 7.46 13.46
C ARG A 228 11.76 6.61 12.22
N CYS A 229 11.83 7.21 11.03
CA CYS A 229 11.57 6.48 9.80
C CYS A 229 12.61 5.36 9.57
N PRO A 230 12.16 4.14 9.25
CA PRO A 230 13.04 3.05 8.84
C PRO A 230 13.66 3.26 7.46
N VAL A 231 14.82 2.66 7.22
CA VAL A 231 15.53 2.73 5.93
C VAL A 231 14.65 2.29 4.76
N GLY A 232 13.84 1.26 4.92
CA GLY A 232 12.98 0.74 3.85
C GLY A 232 11.88 1.71 3.41
N ILE A 233 11.46 2.63 4.29
CA ILE A 233 10.53 3.71 3.94
C ILE A 233 11.27 4.75 3.10
N ILE A 234 12.44 5.20 3.56
CA ILE A 234 13.26 6.21 2.86
C ILE A 234 13.72 5.69 1.49
N ASP A 235 14.04 4.40 1.38
CA ASP A 235 14.41 3.73 0.11
C ASP A 235 13.34 3.87 -0.98
N ARG A 236 12.06 3.90 -0.57
CA ARG A 236 10.90 3.91 -1.47
C ARG A 236 10.35 5.31 -1.73
N SER A 237 10.24 6.16 -0.71
CA SER A 237 9.71 7.52 -0.86
C SER A 237 10.76 8.56 -1.16
N GLY A 238 12.02 8.33 -0.79
CA GLY A 238 13.07 9.33 -0.82
C GLY A 238 13.02 10.37 0.27
N SER A 239 11.94 10.46 1.04
CA SER A 239 11.69 11.59 1.92
C SER A 239 12.21 11.34 3.32
N GLN A 240 12.99 12.27 3.86
CA GLN A 240 13.50 12.21 5.23
C GLN A 240 13.43 13.58 5.90
N ARG A 241 12.92 13.62 7.13
CA ARG A 241 12.92 14.83 7.96
C ARG A 241 14.27 15.03 8.62
N ALA A 242 14.64 16.29 8.88
CA ALA A 242 15.88 16.62 9.58
C ALA A 242 15.84 16.36 11.09
N ASP A 243 14.65 16.23 11.68
CA ASP A 243 14.47 15.94 13.12
C ASP A 243 14.31 14.44 13.41
N ASP A 244 14.34 13.57 12.40
CA ASP A 244 14.02 12.14 12.56
C ASP A 244 14.99 11.40 13.49
N ALA A 245 16.28 11.77 13.51
CA ALA A 245 17.25 11.18 14.44
C ALA A 245 17.00 11.53 15.91
N GLN A 246 16.16 12.54 16.21
CA GLN A 246 15.77 12.90 17.57
C GLN A 246 14.54 12.11 18.04
N VAL A 247 13.85 11.43 17.13
CA VAL A 247 12.69 10.58 17.43
C VAL A 247 13.17 9.19 17.81
N ALA A 248 12.52 8.57 18.80
CA ALA A 248 12.82 7.19 19.17
C ALA A 248 12.49 6.25 17.99
N PRO A 249 13.35 5.25 17.70
CA PRO A 249 13.02 4.21 16.73
C PRO A 249 11.93 3.28 17.27
N TYR A 250 11.30 2.54 16.37
CA TYR A 250 10.49 1.39 16.77
C TYR A 250 11.34 0.39 17.58
N SER A 251 10.80 -0.08 18.70
CA SER A 251 11.54 -0.92 19.66
C SER A 251 11.39 -2.43 19.42
N GLY A 252 10.48 -2.84 18.53
CA GLY A 252 10.32 -4.24 18.15
C GLY A 252 11.48 -4.75 17.29
N LYS A 253 11.59 -6.07 17.21
CA LYS A 253 12.55 -6.72 16.30
C LYS A 253 12.00 -6.64 14.88
N THR A 254 12.87 -6.30 13.94
CA THR A 254 12.53 -6.10 12.54
C THR A 254 13.59 -6.72 11.65
N ASP A 255 13.27 -6.84 10.37
CA ASP A 255 14.28 -7.09 9.35
C ASP A 255 15.09 -5.82 9.02
N GLN A 256 16.02 -5.94 8.07
CA GLN A 256 16.92 -4.83 7.70
C GLN A 256 16.17 -3.60 7.19
N THR A 257 15.01 -3.77 6.57
CA THR A 257 14.19 -2.64 6.07
C THR A 257 13.57 -1.84 7.21
N GLY A 258 13.39 -2.47 8.37
CA GLY A 258 12.88 -1.87 9.59
C GLY A 258 13.92 -1.15 10.45
N HIS A 259 15.20 -1.18 10.09
CA HIS A 259 16.24 -0.48 10.84
C HIS A 259 16.05 1.05 10.74
N PRO A 260 16.29 1.80 11.83
CA PRO A 260 16.14 3.26 11.81
C PRO A 260 17.16 3.92 10.87
N ALA A 261 16.69 4.78 9.98
CA ALA A 261 17.55 5.43 9.00
C ALA A 261 18.46 6.48 9.65
N PRO A 262 19.80 6.47 9.42
CA PRO A 262 20.69 7.56 9.84
C PRO A 262 20.29 8.89 9.20
N ASP A 263 20.72 10.02 9.74
CA ASP A 263 20.47 11.31 9.10
C ASP A 263 21.10 11.37 7.71
N LYS A 264 20.39 11.97 6.75
CA LYS A 264 20.80 12.06 5.34
C LYS A 264 21.11 10.69 4.74
N TYR A 265 20.28 9.70 5.07
CA TYR A 265 20.49 8.33 4.65
C TYR A 265 20.54 8.21 3.11
N PRO A 266 21.60 7.62 2.54
CA PRO A 266 21.69 7.40 1.10
C PRO A 266 20.75 6.26 0.69
N ARG A 267 19.55 6.64 0.25
CA ARG A 267 18.50 5.69 -0.15
C ARG A 267 18.97 4.70 -1.22
N ASN A 268 18.52 3.46 -1.10
CA ASN A 268 18.68 2.40 -2.08
C ASN A 268 17.42 2.26 -2.97
N ARG A 269 17.45 2.89 -4.14
CA ARG A 269 16.34 2.83 -5.12
C ARG A 269 16.21 1.50 -5.84
N SER A 270 17.16 0.57 -5.73
CA SER A 270 17.04 -0.74 -6.40
C SER A 270 15.84 -1.54 -5.87
N ILE A 271 15.41 -1.27 -4.64
CA ILE A 271 14.25 -1.93 -4.02
C ILE A 271 12.98 -1.73 -4.84
N CYS A 272 12.89 -0.62 -5.59
CA CYS A 272 11.76 -0.30 -6.46
C CYS A 272 11.63 -1.22 -7.68
N GLN A 273 12.66 -2.01 -7.99
CA GLN A 273 12.61 -3.02 -9.06
C GLN A 273 12.00 -4.34 -8.58
N ASN A 274 11.86 -4.52 -7.27
CA ASN A 274 11.17 -5.68 -6.71
C ASN A 274 9.66 -5.41 -6.69
N ILE A 275 9.00 -5.81 -7.76
CA ILE A 275 7.57 -5.60 -8.00
C ILE A 275 6.67 -6.67 -7.33
N ASP A 276 7.26 -7.71 -6.75
CA ASP A 276 6.54 -8.77 -6.02
C ASP A 276 7.30 -9.16 -4.73
N PRO A 277 7.53 -8.22 -3.80
CA PRO A 277 8.33 -8.47 -2.60
C PRO A 277 7.76 -9.56 -1.69
N LEU A 278 6.48 -9.89 -1.85
CA LEU A 278 5.77 -10.87 -1.05
C LEU A 278 5.54 -12.21 -1.78
N GLY A 279 5.92 -12.32 -3.08
CA GLY A 279 5.58 -13.47 -3.93
C GLY A 279 4.06 -13.63 -4.19
N ILE A 280 3.26 -12.66 -3.80
CA ILE A 280 1.79 -12.72 -3.84
C ILE A 280 1.30 -12.46 -5.26
N VAL A 281 1.97 -11.61 -6.04
CA VAL A 281 1.59 -11.34 -7.43
C VAL A 281 1.76 -12.62 -8.25
N SER A 282 2.91 -13.29 -8.13
CA SER A 282 3.19 -14.53 -8.85
C SER A 282 2.19 -15.63 -8.52
N SER A 283 1.80 -15.76 -7.25
CA SER A 283 0.84 -16.79 -6.80
C SER A 283 -0.60 -16.54 -7.20
N VAL A 284 -1.06 -15.28 -7.24
CA VAL A 284 -2.45 -14.94 -7.58
C VAL A 284 -2.63 -14.67 -9.07
N CYS A 285 -1.70 -13.97 -9.71
CA CYS A 285 -1.83 -13.51 -11.09
C CYS A 285 -1.09 -14.41 -12.10
N GLY A 286 -0.16 -15.26 -11.68
CA GLY A 286 0.75 -16.02 -12.56
C GLY A 286 0.08 -16.95 -13.60
N GLY A 287 -1.20 -17.29 -13.42
CA GLY A 287 -2.00 -18.06 -14.38
C GLY A 287 -2.60 -17.25 -15.53
N THR A 288 -2.46 -15.92 -15.54
CA THR A 288 -3.05 -15.04 -16.55
C THR A 288 -1.98 -14.45 -17.48
N PRO A 289 -2.28 -14.18 -18.76
CA PRO A 289 -1.35 -13.48 -19.65
C PRO A 289 -0.93 -12.10 -19.12
N ALA A 290 -1.84 -11.43 -18.40
CA ALA A 290 -1.57 -10.16 -17.73
C ALA A 290 -0.64 -10.33 -16.52
N GLY A 291 -0.65 -11.47 -15.83
CA GLY A 291 0.01 -11.69 -14.55
C GLY A 291 1.38 -12.33 -14.58
N ARG A 292 1.98 -12.56 -15.76
CA ARG A 292 3.41 -12.92 -15.84
C ARG A 292 4.25 -11.70 -15.54
N LEU A 293 5.12 -11.81 -14.53
CA LEU A 293 6.16 -10.82 -14.31
C LEU A 293 7.21 -10.86 -15.45
N PRO A 294 7.88 -9.75 -15.83
CA PRO A 294 9.03 -9.74 -16.70
C PRO A 294 10.07 -10.77 -16.28
N LYS A 295 10.92 -11.20 -17.21
CA LYS A 295 12.06 -12.03 -16.83
C LYS A 295 12.98 -11.22 -15.89
N GLY A 296 13.13 -11.68 -14.66
CA GLY A 296 14.06 -11.12 -13.66
C GLY A 296 13.43 -10.26 -12.56
N SER A 297 12.14 -9.96 -12.60
CA SER A 297 11.47 -9.08 -11.63
C SER A 297 11.17 -9.71 -10.26
N GLY A 298 11.43 -11.00 -10.08
CA GLY A 298 11.31 -11.71 -8.80
C GLY A 298 12.66 -12.01 -8.12
N MET A 299 13.76 -11.37 -8.51
CA MET A 299 15.11 -11.83 -8.13
C MET A 299 15.80 -11.03 -7.02
N VAL A 300 15.16 -10.03 -6.41
CA VAL A 300 15.76 -9.32 -5.29
C VAL A 300 14.92 -9.61 -4.06
N ARG A 301 15.46 -10.40 -3.11
CA ARG A 301 14.74 -10.52 -1.84
C ARG A 301 14.63 -9.15 -1.19
N GLN A 302 13.54 -8.93 -0.47
CA GLN A 302 13.31 -7.68 0.25
C GLN A 302 14.47 -7.29 1.19
N ASP A 303 15.18 -8.29 1.70
CA ASP A 303 16.33 -8.22 2.61
C ASP A 303 17.70 -8.39 1.90
N GLU A 304 17.75 -8.46 0.57
CA GLU A 304 19.00 -8.61 -0.17
C GLU A 304 19.68 -7.28 -0.51
N PRO A 305 21.02 -7.18 -0.38
CA PRO A 305 21.77 -6.08 -0.97
C PRO A 305 21.60 -6.11 -2.50
N ALA A 306 21.35 -4.93 -3.08
CA ALA A 306 21.03 -4.74 -4.49
C ALA A 306 21.96 -5.50 -5.45
N ALA A 307 21.39 -6.18 -6.45
CA ALA A 307 22.13 -6.48 -7.66
C ALA A 307 22.45 -5.18 -8.42
N PRO A 308 23.59 -5.10 -9.16
CA PRO A 308 23.91 -3.94 -9.98
C PRO A 308 22.80 -3.65 -10.99
N VAL A 309 22.41 -2.38 -11.09
CA VAL A 309 21.41 -1.91 -12.06
C VAL A 309 21.96 -2.09 -13.49
N PRO A 310 21.28 -2.81 -14.40
CA PRO A 310 21.65 -2.82 -15.80
C PRO A 310 21.51 -1.42 -16.39
N GLY A 311 22.61 -0.83 -16.88
CA GLY A 311 22.64 0.51 -17.47
C GLY A 311 23.43 1.56 -16.69
N ALA A 312 24.02 1.22 -15.55
CA ALA A 312 25.05 2.04 -14.90
C ALA A 312 26.45 1.78 -15.49
N GLU A 313 26.60 1.94 -16.80
CA GLU A 313 27.93 2.16 -17.38
C GLU A 313 28.16 3.67 -17.49
N GLY A 314 29.14 4.18 -16.74
CA GLY A 314 29.71 5.50 -17.01
C GLY A 314 29.78 6.46 -15.83
N SER A 315 30.61 6.16 -14.83
CA SER A 315 31.61 7.12 -14.28
C SER A 315 32.39 6.45 -13.15
N GLY A 316 33.29 5.54 -13.55
CA GLY A 316 34.47 5.30 -12.75
C GLY A 316 35.34 6.54 -12.78
N GLY A 317 35.75 7.02 -11.60
CA GLY A 317 36.70 8.12 -11.47
C GLY A 317 36.50 8.92 -10.19
N LEU A 318 37.05 8.41 -9.09
CA LEU A 318 37.56 9.28 -8.02
C LEU A 318 38.50 10.33 -8.65
N PRO A 319 38.57 11.53 -8.08
CA PRO A 319 39.80 11.77 -7.32
C PRO A 319 39.55 12.38 -5.95
N GLU A 320 40.42 11.97 -5.03
CA GLU A 320 40.80 12.68 -3.83
C GLU A 320 41.07 14.17 -4.13
N SER A 321 40.53 15.06 -3.31
CA SER A 321 41.37 15.91 -2.45
C SER A 321 40.50 16.86 -1.63
N TYR A 322 40.84 16.90 -0.35
CA TYR A 322 40.44 17.93 0.59
C TYR A 322 41.00 19.29 0.17
N GLY A 323 40.15 20.32 0.30
CA GLY A 323 40.46 21.74 0.23
C GLY A 323 39.26 22.53 0.71
#